data_AF-K2JH95-F1
#
_entry.id   AF-K2JH95-F1
#
_cell.length_a   1.000
_cell.length_b   1.000
_cell.length_c   1.000
_cell.angle_alpha   90.00
_cell.angle_beta   90.00
_cell.angle_gamma   90.00
#
_symmetry.space_group_name_H-M   'P 1'
#
loop_
_entity.id
_entity.type
_entity.pdbx_description
1 polymer ?
#
loop_
_entity_poly.entity_id
_entity_poly.type
_entity_poly.pdbx_seq_one_letter_code
_entity_poly.pdbx_strand_id
1 'polypeptide(L)'
;MKQIVARTSVSLLVLCASPLAAQEASEGMDLMREGARILLEQLFHQMEPVLKELDGVMDDMTAYDPPVILPNGDILIRRKPPIKEAPMPDQEAAPDDAPEGAIDI
;
A
#
# COMPACT_ATOMS: atom_id res chain seq x y z
N MET A 1 35.93 -29.57 -53.05
CA MET A 1 36.12 -29.28 -51.61
C MET A 1 35.94 -27.80 -51.19
N LYS A 2 35.56 -26.86 -52.07
CA LYS A 2 35.42 -25.43 -51.71
C LYS A 2 33.99 -24.97 -51.35
N GLN A 3 32.98 -25.79 -51.65
CA GLN A 3 31.56 -25.43 -51.47
C GLN A 3 30.99 -25.79 -50.08
N ILE A 4 31.76 -26.52 -49.25
CA ILE A 4 31.31 -27.01 -47.94
C ILE A 4 31.51 -25.93 -46.88
N VAL A 5 32.64 -25.22 -46.92
CA VAL A 5 32.98 -24.14 -45.97
C VAL A 5 32.06 -22.93 -46.11
N ALA A 6 31.62 -22.61 -47.34
CA ALA A 6 30.73 -21.49 -47.59
C ALA A 6 29.30 -21.71 -47.05
N ARG A 7 28.83 -22.96 -46.99
CA ARG A 7 27.47 -23.29 -46.51
C ARG A 7 27.39 -23.37 -44.99
N THR A 8 28.46 -23.82 -44.32
CA THR A 8 28.54 -23.81 -42.85
C THR A 8 28.65 -22.38 -42.30
N SER A 9 29.28 -21.45 -43.03
CA SER A 9 29.38 -20.04 -42.63
C SER A 9 28.03 -19.31 -42.67
N VAL A 10 27.12 -19.67 -43.58
CA VAL A 10 25.76 -19.11 -43.64
C VAL A 10 24.88 -19.68 -42.52
N SER A 11 25.08 -20.94 -42.14
CA SER A 11 24.34 -21.58 -41.04
C SER A 11 24.66 -21.00 -39.66
N LEU A 12 25.89 -20.51 -39.44
CA LEU A 12 26.29 -19.87 -38.18
C LEU A 12 25.70 -18.46 -38.02
N LEU A 13 25.40 -17.78 -39.13
CA LEU A 13 24.82 -16.43 -39.16
C LEU A 13 23.31 -16.42 -38.86
N VAL A 14 22.61 -17.53 -39.11
CA VAL A 14 21.16 -17.68 -38.84
C VAL A 14 20.85 -17.86 -37.35
N LEU A 15 21.75 -18.45 -36.55
CA LEU A 15 21.57 -18.57 -35.09
C LEU A 15 21.71 -17.23 -34.34
N CYS A 16 22.37 -16.22 -34.93
CA CYS A 16 22.54 -14.91 -34.30
C CYS A 16 21.37 -13.94 -34.56
N ALA A 17 20.40 -14.32 -35.41
CA ALA A 17 19.23 -13.49 -35.72
C ALA A 17 18.03 -13.72 -34.77
N SER A 18 18.07 -14.79 -33.97
CA SER A 18 17.00 -15.17 -33.05
C SER A 18 16.88 -14.37 -31.73
N PRO A 19 17.95 -13.79 -31.14
CA PRO A 19 17.79 -13.07 -29.87
C PRO A 19 17.07 -11.72 -30.03
N LEU A 20 17.09 -11.11 -31.23
CA LEU A 20 16.58 -9.75 -31.42
C LEU A 20 15.06 -9.64 -31.24
N ALA A 21 14.30 -10.60 -31.78
CA ALA A 21 12.83 -10.62 -31.63
C ALA A 21 12.38 -11.00 -30.21
N ALA A 22 13.15 -11.86 -29.51
CA ALA A 22 12.87 -12.20 -28.12
C ALA A 22 13.18 -11.03 -27.18
N GLN A 23 14.20 -10.22 -27.51
CA GLN A 23 14.63 -9.07 -26.73
C GLN A 23 13.64 -7.89 -26.84
N GLU A 24 13.15 -7.60 -28.05
CA GLU A 24 12.10 -6.58 -28.26
C GLU A 24 10.78 -6.95 -27.56
N ALA A 25 10.41 -8.24 -27.57
CA ALA A 25 9.22 -8.71 -26.88
C ALA A 25 9.32 -8.55 -25.35
N SER A 26 10.49 -8.84 -24.75
CA SER A 26 10.70 -8.61 -23.32
C SER A 26 10.68 -7.14 -22.94
N GLU A 27 11.32 -6.27 -23.74
CA GLU A 27 11.35 -4.84 -23.49
C GLU A 27 9.96 -4.19 -23.64
N GLY A 28 9.18 -4.61 -24.64
CA GLY A 28 7.78 -4.20 -24.79
C GLY A 28 6.90 -4.64 -23.62
N MET A 29 7.16 -5.82 -23.04
CA MET A 29 6.45 -6.30 -21.85
C MET A 29 6.77 -5.47 -20.60
N ASP A 30 8.03 -5.07 -20.43
CA ASP A 30 8.45 -4.23 -19.31
C ASP A 30 7.87 -2.82 -19.42
N LEU A 31 7.86 -2.21 -20.61
CA LEU A 31 7.19 -0.93 -20.85
C LEU A 31 5.67 -1.00 -20.61
N MET A 32 5.01 -2.08 -21.05
CA MET A 32 3.58 -2.29 -20.80
C MET A 32 3.29 -2.45 -19.31
N ARG A 33 4.15 -3.18 -18.58
CA ARG A 33 4.02 -3.35 -17.12
C ARG A 33 4.15 -2.00 -16.42
N GLU A 34 5.10 -1.16 -16.82
CA GLU A 34 5.28 0.17 -16.24
C GLU A 34 4.07 1.07 -16.54
N GLY A 35 3.57 1.06 -17.78
CA GLY A 35 2.35 1.79 -18.14
C GLY A 35 1.12 1.32 -17.35
N ALA A 36 0.97 0.01 -17.15
CA ALA A 36 -0.11 -0.56 -16.34
C ALA A 36 0.01 -0.16 -14.87
N ARG A 37 1.23 -0.11 -14.32
CA ARG A 37 1.48 0.35 -12.95
C ARG A 37 1.03 1.79 -12.77
N ILE A 38 1.47 2.69 -13.65
CA ILE A 38 1.12 4.11 -13.60
C ILE A 38 -0.40 4.30 -13.71
N LEU A 39 -1.06 3.58 -14.63
CA LEU A 39 -2.51 3.63 -14.77
C LEU A 39 -3.25 3.18 -13.50
N LEU A 40 -2.82 2.08 -12.89
CA LEU A 40 -3.41 1.56 -11.65
C LEU A 40 -3.21 2.55 -10.50
N GLU A 41 -2.02 3.13 -10.35
CA GLU A 41 -1.74 4.14 -9.33
C GLU A 41 -2.67 5.36 -9.49
N GLN A 42 -2.85 5.86 -10.72
CA GLN A 42 -3.77 6.97 -10.98
C GLN A 42 -5.23 6.60 -10.72
N LEU A 43 -5.66 5.39 -11.10
CA LEU A 43 -6.99 4.88 -10.81
C LEU A 43 -7.27 4.83 -9.30
N PHE A 44 -6.33 4.29 -8.52
CA PHE A 44 -6.45 4.26 -7.07
C PHE A 44 -6.51 5.65 -6.46
N HIS A 45 -5.71 6.59 -6.95
CA HIS A 45 -5.73 7.97 -6.46
C HIS A 45 -7.08 8.67 -6.74
N GLN A 46 -7.70 8.39 -7.90
CA GLN A 46 -9.05 8.88 -8.19
C GLN A 46 -10.15 8.20 -7.35
N MET A 47 -9.93 6.95 -6.94
CA MET A 47 -10.84 6.21 -6.07
C MET A 47 -10.62 6.49 -4.57
N GLU A 48 -9.48 7.06 -4.18
CA GLU A 48 -9.14 7.44 -2.81
C GLU A 48 -10.27 8.17 -2.06
N PRO A 49 -10.94 9.21 -2.61
CA PRO A 49 -12.04 9.87 -1.91
C PRO A 49 -13.20 8.91 -1.61
N VAL A 50 -13.57 8.05 -2.55
CA VAL A 50 -14.64 7.06 -2.39
C VAL A 50 -14.25 5.99 -1.36
N LEU A 51 -12.99 5.56 -1.37
CA LEU A 51 -12.45 4.61 -0.38
C LEU A 51 -12.44 5.23 1.02
N LYS A 52 -12.13 6.52 1.15
CA LYS A 52 -12.17 7.24 2.42
C LYS A 52 -13.59 7.41 2.97
N GLU A 53 -14.56 7.66 2.09
CA GLU A 53 -15.98 7.67 2.48
C GLU A 53 -16.44 6.28 2.95
N LEU A 54 -15.99 5.22 2.28
CA LEU A 54 -16.28 3.84 2.69
C LEU A 54 -15.64 3.49 4.04
N ASP A 55 -14.42 3.95 4.30
CA ASP A 55 -13.71 3.71 5.55
C ASP A 55 -14.48 4.24 6.77
N GLY A 56 -15.08 5.44 6.65
CA GLY A 56 -15.94 5.99 7.71
C GLY A 56 -17.17 5.13 8.00
N VAL A 57 -17.81 4.58 6.97
CA VAL A 57 -18.94 3.65 7.14
C VAL A 57 -18.49 2.32 7.76
N MET A 58 -17.29 1.87 7.40
CA MET A 58 -16.72 0.62 7.92
C MET A 58 -16.34 0.76 9.40
N ASP A 59 -15.77 1.90 9.81
CA ASP A 59 -15.40 2.18 11.20
C ASP A 59 -16.61 2.10 12.14
N ASP A 60 -17.76 2.66 11.72
CA ASP A 60 -19.03 2.53 12.43
C ASP A 60 -19.45 1.07 12.64
N MET A 61 -19.18 0.18 11.68
CA MET A 61 -19.47 -1.25 11.82
C MET A 61 -18.48 -1.96 12.75
N THR A 62 -17.20 -1.55 12.76
CA THR A 62 -16.18 -2.15 13.65
C THR A 62 -16.40 -1.84 15.13
N ALA A 63 -17.13 -0.76 15.42
CA ALA A 63 -17.52 -0.34 16.76
C ALA A 63 -18.44 -1.34 17.48
N TYR A 64 -18.89 -2.40 16.83
CA TYR A 64 -19.77 -3.42 17.41
C TYR A 64 -19.11 -4.81 17.47
N ASP A 65 -19.55 -5.61 18.44
CA ASP A 65 -19.30 -7.04 18.54
C ASP A 65 -20.18 -7.82 17.54
N PRO A 66 -19.80 -9.06 17.18
CA PRO A 66 -20.63 -9.90 16.34
C PRO A 66 -22.04 -10.13 16.93
N PRO A 67 -23.08 -10.26 16.07
CA PRO A 67 -24.47 -10.39 16.51
C PRO A 67 -24.72 -11.70 17.28
N VAL A 68 -25.49 -11.62 18.37
CA VAL A 68 -25.91 -12.77 19.19
C VAL A 68 -27.42 -12.97 19.07
N ILE A 69 -27.85 -14.18 18.71
CA ILE A 69 -29.27 -14.55 18.63
C ILE A 69 -29.74 -14.97 20.03
N LEU A 70 -30.84 -14.40 20.49
CA LEU A 70 -31.43 -14.67 21.80
C LEU A 70 -32.48 -15.79 21.74
N PRO A 71 -32.83 -16.43 22.88
CA PRO A 71 -33.82 -17.51 22.92
C PRO A 71 -35.22 -17.13 22.43
N ASN A 72 -35.57 -15.84 22.47
CA ASN A 72 -36.82 -15.31 21.96
C ASN A 72 -36.81 -15.02 20.45
N GLY A 73 -35.65 -15.16 19.78
CA GLY A 73 -35.47 -14.92 18.35
C GLY A 73 -34.96 -13.52 17.99
N ASP A 74 -34.80 -12.62 18.95
CA ASP A 74 -34.22 -11.30 18.72
C ASP A 74 -32.70 -11.36 18.54
N ILE A 75 -32.12 -10.35 17.89
CA ILE A 75 -30.68 -10.21 17.70
C ILE A 75 -30.15 -9.08 18.59
N LEU A 76 -29.15 -9.37 19.41
CA LEU A 76 -28.41 -8.40 20.20
C LEU A 76 -27.08 -8.06 19.50
N ILE A 77 -26.90 -6.79 19.15
CA ILE A 77 -25.63 -6.25 18.66
C ILE A 77 -25.03 -5.36 19.76
N ARG A 78 -23.90 -5.76 20.34
CA ARG A 78 -23.26 -5.00 21.44
C ARG A 78 -22.24 -4.03 20.86
N ARG A 79 -22.17 -2.81 21.38
CA ARG A 79 -21.11 -1.85 21.01
C ARG A 79 -19.85 -2.16 21.81
N LYS A 80 -18.70 -2.23 21.15
CA LYS A 80 -17.40 -2.34 21.81
C LYS A 80 -17.14 -1.09 22.65
N PRO A 81 -16.56 -1.24 23.86
CA PRO A 81 -16.13 -0.08 24.62
C PRO A 81 -15.05 0.67 23.81
N PRO A 82 -15.08 2.01 23.79
CA PRO A 82 -14.01 2.77 23.16
C PRO A 82 -12.70 2.37 23.83
N ILE A 83 -11.66 2.11 23.03
CA ILE A 83 -10.32 1.87 23.56
C ILE A 83 -9.95 3.17 24.29
N LYS A 84 -9.77 3.07 25.60
CA LYS A 84 -9.34 4.21 26.39
C LYS A 84 -7.94 4.56 25.91
N GLU A 85 -7.79 5.63 25.16
CA GLU A 85 -6.48 6.22 24.88
C GLU A 85 -5.82 6.42 26.24
N ALA A 86 -4.75 5.67 26.50
CA ALA A 86 -3.96 5.90 27.70
C ALA A 86 -3.58 7.40 27.68
N PRO A 87 -3.68 8.11 28.82
CA PRO A 87 -3.14 9.46 28.86
C PRO A 87 -1.72 9.36 28.34
N MET A 88 -1.41 10.13 27.29
CA MET A 88 -0.01 10.40 26.99
C MET A 88 0.63 10.83 28.31
N PRO A 89 1.80 10.31 28.70
CA PRO A 89 2.45 10.76 29.91
C PRO A 89 2.58 12.27 29.76
N ASP A 90 1.78 13.01 30.52
CA ASP A 90 1.76 14.45 30.50
C ASP A 90 3.21 14.88 30.68
N GLN A 91 3.66 15.75 29.77
CA GLN A 91 4.93 16.45 29.90
C GLN A 91 5.05 16.90 31.34
N GLU A 92 6.04 16.29 32.00
CA GLU A 92 6.42 16.54 33.37
C GLU A 92 6.33 18.05 33.60
N ALA A 93 5.41 18.43 34.48
CA ALA A 93 5.04 19.81 34.75
C ALA A 93 6.30 20.67 34.75
N ALA A 94 6.43 21.52 33.73
CA ALA A 94 7.41 22.58 33.78
C ALA A 94 7.14 23.32 35.09
N PRO A 95 8.11 23.42 36.03
CA PRO A 95 7.92 24.26 37.19
C PRO A 95 7.88 25.69 36.68
N ASP A 96 6.67 26.19 36.50
CA ASP A 96 6.36 27.60 36.36
C ASP A 96 6.53 28.21 37.76
N ASP A 97 7.74 28.66 38.08
CA ASP A 97 7.95 29.76 39.02
C ASP A 97 9.42 30.22 39.03
N ALA A 98 9.70 31.25 38.24
CA ALA A 98 10.69 32.27 38.55
C ALA A 98 10.24 33.60 37.91
N PRO A 99 10.58 34.79 38.43
CA PRO A 99 11.23 35.13 39.71
C PRO A 99 10.48 36.23 40.49
N GLU A 100 10.75 36.43 41.78
CA GLU A 100 10.90 37.77 42.40
C GLU A 100 11.15 37.68 43.91
N GLY A 101 12.21 38.33 44.39
CA GLY A 101 12.51 38.40 45.81
C GLY A 101 13.99 38.51 46.15
N ALA A 102 14.75 39.31 45.41
CA ALA A 102 15.99 39.85 45.96
C ALA A 102 15.62 40.85 47.07
N ILE A 103 15.48 40.37 48.30
CA ILE A 103 15.60 41.22 49.48
C ILE A 103 16.76 40.69 50.33
N ASP A 104 17.82 41.48 50.27
CA ASP A 104 19.02 41.43 51.10
C ASP A 104 18.64 41.82 52.54
N ILE A 105 18.96 40.94 53.51
CA ILE A 105 18.98 41.22 54.95
C ILE A 105 20.10 40.42 55.61
#